data_AF-A0A1F4PZ30-F1
#
_entry.id   AF-A0A1F4PZ30-F1
#
_cell.length_a   1.000
_cell.length_b   1.000
_cell.length_c   1.000
_cell.angle_alpha   90.00
_cell.angle_beta   90.00
_cell.angle_gamma   90.00
#
_symmetry.space_group_name_H-M   'P 1'
#
loop_
_entity.id
_entity.type
_entity.pdbx_description
1 polymer ?
#
loop_
_entity_poly.entity_id
_entity_poly.type
_entity_poly.pdbx_seq_one_letter_code
_entity_poly.pdbx_strand_id
1 'polypeptide(L)'
;MRKGQVLIAAIFVVVIVTVLGVTAASLLSTGSFSAVKNLHGVQALNVAEGGVRFTLAASLAADSDWTDNADFGPVSLNPGTFTVRYLWKIKKQCTLEVTGTVQGVSRILRGNFKKNVSSFPSQFEDYGAYVGTGAGTEEGVNFYNQSKILGNFYLSGTVKIFPPRPPPAQTTGIIYSAAIDPLPAFGIPNYYNSWEAIGTAEPYVLDDSYYIAWLNQATVEGASNLNLTGNSELNLAGGTASYKSVDVRGTAHITGPGTLYCKDITFWADSYVTGPVTICATTKISTRTNANSVFYNAVRFVSRGSPTSVDISGTTSWPNTLEVIGLNDVKIGVSNATPMDAVIYSKSNSSSNLGIVVNGSAQPRGTFLAPYGTITNDNNGHLRGAVLAYDYVSHNQATVEGGLVLLHIASFYNDTMVIQNDSVLAPATPPGITAETPGIDISNYGLVYN
;
A
#
# COMPACT_ATOMS: atom_id res chain seq x y z
N MET A 1 -11.77 -102.59 -5.42
CA MET A 1 -11.49 -101.19 -5.79
C MET A 1 -10.00 -100.96 -5.65
N ARG A 2 -9.33 -100.76 -6.79
CA ARG A 2 -7.90 -101.08 -6.97
C ARG A 2 -7.05 -99.83 -6.71
N LYS A 3 -5.89 -100.03 -6.07
CA LYS A 3 -4.92 -99.01 -5.62
C LYS A 3 -4.64 -97.86 -6.62
N GLY A 4 -4.85 -98.07 -7.92
CA GLY A 4 -4.77 -97.04 -8.96
C GLY A 4 -5.83 -95.93 -8.88
N GLN A 5 -7.07 -96.21 -8.46
CA GLN A 5 -8.10 -95.17 -8.31
C GLN A 5 -7.82 -94.24 -7.13
N VAL A 6 -7.26 -94.78 -6.04
CA VAL A 6 -6.85 -93.98 -4.87
C VAL A 6 -5.65 -93.10 -5.22
N LEU A 7 -4.70 -93.61 -6.01
CA LEU A 7 -3.55 -92.82 -6.48
C LEU A 7 -3.98 -91.66 -7.39
N ILE A 8 -4.88 -91.93 -8.34
CA ILE A 8 -5.41 -90.89 -9.24
C ILE A 8 -6.17 -89.82 -8.45
N ALA A 9 -7.01 -90.22 -7.49
CA ALA A 9 -7.73 -89.29 -6.63
C ALA A 9 -6.77 -88.44 -5.78
N ALA A 10 -5.71 -89.04 -5.21
CA ALA A 10 -4.71 -88.32 -4.43
C ALA A 10 -3.94 -87.29 -5.27
N ILE A 11 -3.53 -87.65 -6.48
CA ILE A 11 -2.88 -86.71 -7.41
C ILE A 11 -3.83 -85.56 -7.75
N PHE A 12 -5.10 -85.85 -8.01
CA PHE A 12 -6.10 -84.83 -8.35
C PHE A 12 -6.32 -83.85 -7.19
N VAL A 13 -6.41 -84.35 -5.96
CA VAL A 13 -6.54 -83.51 -4.76
C VAL A 13 -5.30 -82.64 -4.56
N VAL A 14 -4.09 -83.19 -4.71
CA VAL A 14 -2.84 -82.40 -4.58
C VAL A 14 -2.77 -81.31 -5.65
N VAL A 15 -3.13 -81.62 -6.90
CA VAL A 15 -3.14 -80.63 -7.99
C VAL A 15 -4.16 -79.53 -7.71
N ILE A 16 -5.39 -79.86 -7.30
CA ILE A 16 -6.41 -78.86 -6.97
C ILE A 16 -5.96 -77.96 -5.82
N VAL A 17 -5.43 -78.53 -4.74
CA VAL A 17 -4.96 -77.75 -3.58
C VAL A 17 -3.77 -76.86 -3.95
N THR A 18 -2.87 -77.34 -4.82
CA THR A 18 -1.72 -76.56 -5.30
C THR A 18 -2.17 -75.40 -6.20
N VAL A 19 -3.12 -75.65 -7.12
CA VAL A 19 -3.69 -74.60 -7.98
C VAL A 19 -4.43 -73.56 -7.14
N LEU A 20 -5.23 -73.98 -6.16
CA LEU A 20 -5.91 -73.08 -5.24
C LEU A 20 -4.91 -72.27 -4.39
N GLY A 21 -3.84 -72.90 -3.90
CA GLY A 21 -2.78 -72.24 -3.16
C GLY A 21 -2.03 -71.17 -3.96
N VAL A 22 -1.66 -71.48 -5.21
CA VAL A 22 -1.01 -70.53 -6.12
C VAL A 22 -1.94 -69.37 -6.48
N THR A 23 -3.22 -69.66 -6.71
CA THR A 23 -4.23 -68.63 -7.05
C THR A 23 -4.53 -67.72 -5.85
N ALA A 24 -4.61 -68.27 -4.64
CA ALA A 24 -4.76 -67.48 -3.43
C ALA A 24 -3.52 -66.60 -3.16
N ALA A 25 -2.31 -67.14 -3.34
CA ALA A 25 -1.07 -66.40 -3.20
C ALA A 25 -0.94 -65.27 -4.23
N SER A 26 -1.38 -65.48 -5.48
CA SER A 26 -1.36 -64.45 -6.53
C SER A 26 -2.40 -63.35 -6.29
N LEU A 27 -3.58 -63.68 -5.76
CA LEU A 27 -4.59 -62.71 -5.35
C LEU A 27 -4.10 -61.85 -4.18
N LEU A 28 -3.44 -62.47 -3.18
CA LEU A 28 -2.84 -61.76 -2.04
C LEU A 28 -1.67 -60.87 -2.49
N SER A 29 -0.77 -61.34 -3.35
CA SER A 29 0.37 -60.55 -3.85
C SER A 29 -0.06 -59.37 -4.71
N THR A 30 -1.13 -59.53 -5.51
CA THR A 30 -1.69 -58.45 -6.34
C THR A 30 -2.34 -57.37 -5.47
N GLY A 31 -3.04 -57.78 -4.40
CA GLY A 31 -3.56 -56.85 -3.38
C GLY A 31 -2.46 -56.06 -2.68
N SER A 32 -1.37 -56.72 -2.27
CA SER A 32 -0.23 -56.06 -1.62
C SER A 32 0.54 -55.12 -2.55
N PHE A 33 0.77 -55.49 -3.82
CA PHE A 33 1.48 -54.64 -4.77
C PHE A 33 0.67 -53.39 -5.14
N SER A 34 -0.65 -53.53 -5.30
CA SER A 34 -1.56 -52.40 -5.51
C SER A 34 -1.59 -51.47 -4.28
N ALA A 35 -1.63 -52.02 -3.07
CA ALA A 35 -1.58 -51.24 -1.83
C ALA A 35 -0.26 -50.47 -1.67
N VAL A 36 0.89 -51.09 -1.97
CA VAL A 36 2.21 -50.44 -1.91
C VAL A 36 2.33 -49.34 -2.98
N LYS A 37 1.86 -49.59 -4.20
CA LYS A 37 1.85 -48.58 -5.27
C LYS A 37 0.94 -47.39 -4.93
N ASN A 38 -0.21 -47.64 -4.31
CA ASN A 38 -1.10 -46.58 -3.82
C ASN A 38 -0.46 -45.78 -2.69
N LEU A 39 0.21 -46.45 -1.74
CA LEU A 39 0.96 -45.79 -0.66
C LEU A 39 2.07 -44.89 -1.24
N HIS A 40 2.90 -45.39 -2.14
CA HIS A 40 3.94 -44.58 -2.80
C HIS A 40 3.34 -43.46 -3.65
N GLY A 41 2.17 -43.67 -4.26
CA GLY A 41 1.43 -42.64 -4.99
C GLY A 41 0.96 -41.50 -4.09
N VAL A 42 0.45 -41.78 -2.89
CA VAL A 42 0.08 -40.76 -1.90
C VAL A 42 1.31 -40.04 -1.35
N GLN A 43 2.39 -40.77 -1.09
CA GLN A 43 3.65 -40.18 -0.65
C GLN A 43 4.26 -39.25 -1.72
N ALA A 44 4.24 -39.67 -2.98
CA ALA A 44 4.71 -38.84 -4.11
C ALA A 44 3.86 -37.57 -4.28
N LEU A 45 2.55 -37.65 -4.05
CA LEU A 45 1.67 -36.48 -4.03
C LEU A 45 2.03 -35.52 -2.90
N ASN A 46 2.21 -36.02 -1.68
CA ASN A 46 2.61 -35.21 -0.53
C ASN A 46 3.98 -34.54 -0.74
N VAL A 47 4.92 -35.24 -1.38
CA VAL A 47 6.22 -34.68 -1.79
C VAL A 47 6.04 -33.57 -2.83
N ALA A 48 5.12 -33.71 -3.78
CA ALA A 48 4.79 -32.65 -4.74
C ALA A 48 4.17 -31.43 -4.04
N GLU A 49 3.23 -31.61 -3.10
CA GLU A 49 2.64 -30.51 -2.32
C GLU A 49 3.68 -29.78 -1.47
N GLY A 50 4.57 -30.53 -0.83
CA GLY A 50 5.70 -29.97 -0.09
C GLY A 50 6.64 -29.18 -0.99
N GLY A 51 6.89 -29.66 -2.21
CA GLY A 51 7.65 -28.96 -3.23
C GLY A 51 7.00 -27.63 -3.64
N VAL A 52 5.68 -27.60 -3.83
CA VAL A 52 4.95 -26.35 -4.08
C VAL A 52 5.14 -25.36 -2.93
N ARG A 53 4.93 -25.79 -1.68
CA ARG A 53 5.10 -24.92 -0.49
C ARG A 53 6.52 -24.40 -0.36
N PHE A 54 7.51 -25.24 -0.65
CA PHE A 54 8.91 -24.85 -0.65
C PHE A 54 9.18 -23.76 -1.68
N THR A 55 8.76 -23.95 -2.94
CA THR A 55 8.93 -22.95 -4.01
C THR A 55 8.26 -21.63 -3.64
N LEU A 56 7.05 -21.69 -3.09
CA LEU A 56 6.32 -20.51 -2.65
C LEU A 56 7.10 -19.72 -1.59
N ALA A 57 7.64 -20.40 -0.58
CA ALA A 57 8.34 -19.75 0.52
C ALA A 57 9.77 -19.30 0.16
N ALA A 58 10.52 -20.14 -0.55
CA ALA A 58 11.95 -19.94 -0.77
C ALA A 58 12.27 -19.11 -2.02
N SER A 59 11.43 -19.18 -3.05
CA SER A 59 11.69 -18.54 -4.35
C SER A 59 10.69 -17.44 -4.66
N LEU A 60 9.39 -17.63 -4.39
CA LEU A 60 8.35 -16.71 -4.88
C LEU A 60 7.92 -15.63 -3.87
N ALA A 61 8.04 -15.87 -2.57
CA ALA A 61 7.57 -14.94 -1.54
C ALA A 61 8.36 -13.62 -1.50
N ALA A 62 9.69 -13.70 -1.47
CA ALA A 62 10.57 -12.52 -1.39
C ALA A 62 10.86 -11.88 -2.75
N ASP A 63 10.67 -12.63 -3.84
CA ASP A 63 10.95 -12.17 -5.20
C ASP A 63 9.83 -11.26 -5.72
N SER A 64 10.22 -10.11 -6.26
CA SER A 64 9.36 -9.06 -6.82
C SER A 64 9.13 -9.22 -8.32
N ASP A 65 9.94 -10.02 -9.02
CA ASP A 65 9.84 -10.27 -10.46
C ASP A 65 10.20 -11.72 -10.82
N TRP A 66 9.17 -12.53 -11.09
CA TRP A 66 9.36 -13.95 -11.37
C TRP A 66 9.81 -14.28 -12.81
N THR A 67 10.12 -13.27 -13.64
CA THR A 67 10.49 -13.49 -15.05
C THR A 67 11.84 -14.17 -15.24
N ASP A 68 12.76 -14.05 -14.29
CA ASP A 68 14.10 -14.63 -14.36
C ASP A 68 14.24 -15.98 -13.65
N ASN A 69 13.26 -16.36 -12.81
CA ASN A 69 13.23 -17.64 -12.10
C ASN A 69 13.42 -18.84 -13.03
N ALA A 70 14.37 -19.71 -12.68
CA ALA A 70 14.73 -20.89 -13.45
C ALA A 70 14.17 -22.18 -12.83
N ASP A 71 13.96 -23.19 -13.66
CA ASP A 71 13.63 -24.55 -13.22
C ASP A 71 14.69 -25.07 -12.26
N PHE A 72 14.28 -25.85 -11.25
CA PHE A 72 15.21 -26.37 -10.26
C PHE A 72 14.79 -27.73 -9.68
N GLY A 73 15.78 -28.41 -9.10
CA GLY A 73 15.67 -29.74 -8.51
C GLY A 73 16.62 -30.75 -9.16
N PRO A 74 16.61 -32.02 -8.70
CA PRO A 74 15.76 -32.56 -7.64
C PRO A 74 16.15 -32.07 -6.23
N VAL A 75 15.16 -31.68 -5.43
CA VAL A 75 15.31 -31.31 -4.02
C VAL A 75 14.74 -32.41 -3.15
N SER A 76 15.47 -32.79 -2.09
CA SER A 76 15.07 -33.88 -1.19
C SER A 76 14.04 -33.41 -0.15
N LEU A 77 12.93 -34.14 -0.05
CA LEU A 77 11.92 -34.00 0.99
C LEU A 77 11.51 -35.40 1.43
N ASN A 78 11.98 -35.86 2.60
CA ASN A 78 11.74 -37.21 3.10
C ASN A 78 10.24 -37.55 3.02
N PRO A 79 9.79 -38.60 2.29
CA PRO A 79 10.53 -39.77 1.79
C PRO A 79 10.96 -39.77 0.30
N GLY A 80 10.92 -38.64 -0.41
CA GLY A 80 11.23 -38.58 -1.84
C GLY A 80 11.96 -37.31 -2.28
N THR A 81 11.83 -36.99 -3.56
CA THR A 81 12.37 -35.76 -4.16
C THR A 81 11.31 -35.06 -4.98
N PHE A 82 11.40 -33.73 -5.10
CA PHE A 82 10.60 -32.97 -6.03
C PHE A 82 11.45 -32.17 -7.02
N THR A 83 10.91 -31.92 -8.21
CA THR A 83 11.44 -30.99 -9.20
C THR A 83 10.38 -29.95 -9.55
N VAL A 84 10.81 -28.74 -9.87
CA VAL A 84 9.95 -27.60 -10.18
C VAL A 84 10.26 -27.10 -11.57
N ARG A 85 9.22 -26.97 -12.39
CA ARG A 85 9.29 -26.41 -13.73
C ARG A 85 8.33 -25.24 -13.89
N TYR A 86 8.83 -24.12 -14.42
CA TYR A 86 8.05 -22.96 -14.79
C TYR A 86 7.58 -23.12 -16.24
N LEU A 87 6.32 -23.54 -16.42
CA LEU A 87 5.74 -23.74 -17.75
C LEU A 87 5.49 -22.41 -18.47
N TRP A 88 5.19 -21.37 -17.68
CA TRP A 88 4.97 -20.00 -18.13
C TRP A 88 5.27 -19.04 -16.98
N LYS A 89 5.81 -17.87 -17.29
CA LYS A 89 6.16 -16.84 -16.30
C LYS A 89 6.08 -15.44 -16.90
N ILE A 90 5.52 -14.54 -16.10
CA ILE A 90 5.61 -13.08 -16.24
C ILE A 90 5.83 -12.49 -14.84
N LYS A 91 5.96 -11.18 -14.73
CA LYS A 91 6.13 -10.51 -13.42
C LYS A 91 4.97 -10.90 -12.48
N LYS A 92 5.30 -11.46 -11.30
CA LYS A 92 4.37 -11.86 -10.22
C LYS A 92 3.29 -12.90 -10.57
N GLN A 93 3.38 -13.56 -11.74
CA GLN A 93 2.50 -14.68 -12.13
C GLN A 93 3.29 -15.80 -12.80
N CYS A 94 2.99 -17.05 -12.46
CA CYS A 94 3.59 -18.20 -13.14
C CYS A 94 2.66 -19.41 -13.10
N THR A 95 2.89 -20.33 -14.03
CA THR A 95 2.33 -21.68 -13.98
C THR A 95 3.45 -22.63 -13.57
N LEU A 96 3.33 -23.23 -12.38
CA LEU A 96 4.28 -24.23 -11.91
C LEU A 96 3.79 -25.63 -12.23
N GLU A 97 4.73 -26.47 -12.59
CA GLU A 97 4.62 -27.90 -12.57
C GLU A 97 5.60 -28.46 -11.54
N VAL A 98 5.07 -29.08 -10.49
CA VAL A 98 5.87 -29.72 -9.45
C VAL A 98 5.69 -31.22 -9.53
N THR A 99 6.79 -31.94 -9.74
CA THR A 99 6.78 -33.40 -9.84
C THR A 99 7.42 -34.00 -8.58
N GLY A 100 6.62 -34.66 -7.75
CA GLY A 100 7.10 -35.43 -6.60
C GLY A 100 7.34 -36.89 -6.99
N THR A 101 8.46 -37.47 -6.56
CA THR A 101 8.84 -38.85 -6.88
C THR A 101 9.26 -39.62 -5.62
N VAL A 102 8.64 -40.78 -5.39
CA VAL A 102 8.96 -41.72 -4.30
C VAL A 102 9.06 -43.13 -4.88
N GLN A 103 10.20 -43.79 -4.73
CA GLN A 103 10.43 -45.18 -5.16
C GLN A 103 9.97 -45.46 -6.62
N GLY A 104 10.28 -44.53 -7.53
CA GLY A 104 9.94 -44.62 -8.96
C GLY A 104 8.48 -44.30 -9.31
N VAL A 105 7.63 -43.99 -8.33
CA VAL A 105 6.27 -43.48 -8.56
C VAL A 105 6.28 -41.96 -8.52
N SER A 106 5.76 -41.33 -9.57
CA SER A 106 5.69 -39.86 -9.68
C SER A 106 4.25 -39.35 -9.68
N ARG A 107 4.07 -38.16 -9.10
CA ARG A 107 2.84 -37.38 -9.15
C ARG A 107 3.17 -35.95 -9.56
N ILE A 108 2.34 -35.39 -10.43
CA ILE A 108 2.53 -34.06 -10.97
C ILE A 108 1.40 -33.18 -10.45
N LEU A 109 1.77 -32.07 -9.82
CA LEU A 109 0.86 -30.98 -9.51
C LEU A 109 1.12 -29.84 -10.48
N ARG A 110 0.05 -29.37 -11.12
CA ARG A 110 0.07 -28.14 -11.89
C ARG A 110 -0.85 -27.13 -11.22
N GLY A 111 -0.32 -25.94 -11.04
CA GLY A 111 -1.05 -24.84 -10.44
C GLY A 111 -0.69 -23.54 -11.13
N ASN A 112 -1.68 -22.67 -11.26
CA ASN A 112 -1.44 -21.28 -11.58
C ASN A 112 -1.22 -20.55 -10.27
N PHE A 113 -0.07 -19.91 -10.16
CA PHE A 113 0.30 -19.13 -8.99
C PHE A 113 0.33 -17.68 -9.42
N LYS A 114 -0.51 -16.91 -8.74
CA LYS A 114 -0.48 -15.47 -8.82
C LYS A 114 -0.08 -15.02 -7.42
N LYS A 115 1.00 -14.25 -7.29
CA LYS A 115 1.20 -13.53 -6.03
C LYS A 115 -0.10 -12.78 -5.79
N ASN A 116 -0.76 -12.99 -4.65
CA ASN A 116 -1.91 -12.20 -4.23
C ASN A 116 -1.34 -10.80 -3.95
N VAL A 117 -1.17 -10.07 -5.04
CA VAL A 117 -1.59 -8.70 -5.13
C VAL A 117 -3.12 -8.75 -5.13
N SER A 118 -3.73 -9.03 -3.97
CA SER A 118 -5.11 -8.58 -3.73
C SER A 118 -5.14 -7.05 -3.79
N SER A 119 -4.05 -6.38 -3.45
CA SER A 119 -3.81 -4.99 -3.79
C SER A 119 -3.11 -4.89 -5.14
N PHE A 120 -3.54 -3.96 -5.98
CA PHE A 120 -2.72 -3.23 -6.94
C PHE A 120 -1.20 -3.28 -6.71
N PRO A 121 -0.39 -3.10 -7.77
CA PRO A 121 1.00 -2.63 -7.61
C PRO A 121 0.99 -1.56 -6.50
N SER A 122 1.84 -1.69 -5.47
CA SER A 122 1.67 -0.91 -4.22
C SER A 122 1.38 0.52 -4.61
N GLN A 123 0.18 1.02 -4.27
CA GLN A 123 -0.40 2.15 -5.00
C GLN A 123 0.50 3.39 -4.95
N PHE A 124 1.41 3.41 -3.98
CA PHE A 124 2.43 4.42 -3.75
C PHE A 124 3.79 4.19 -4.40
N GLU A 125 4.21 2.95 -4.73
CA GLU A 125 5.57 2.67 -5.22
C GLU A 125 5.58 2.33 -6.73
N ASP A 126 4.54 1.65 -7.22
CA ASP A 126 4.51 1.18 -8.60
C ASP A 126 3.91 2.21 -9.59
N TYR A 127 3.29 3.29 -9.07
CA TYR A 127 2.64 4.34 -9.85
C TYR A 127 3.09 5.75 -9.44
N GLY A 128 3.28 6.62 -10.44
CA GLY A 128 3.35 8.07 -10.21
C GLY A 128 1.99 8.63 -9.80
N ALA A 129 0.89 8.08 -10.33
CA ALA A 129 -0.44 8.31 -9.78
C ALA A 129 -1.37 7.10 -9.95
N TYR A 130 -2.24 6.91 -8.97
CA TYR A 130 -3.26 5.89 -8.91
C TYR A 130 -4.60 6.55 -8.65
N VAL A 131 -5.57 6.35 -9.54
CA VAL A 131 -6.93 6.90 -9.41
C VAL A 131 -7.93 5.75 -9.44
N GLY A 132 -8.31 5.29 -8.26
CA GLY A 132 -9.27 4.21 -8.06
C GLY A 132 -10.64 4.77 -7.72
N THR A 133 -11.43 5.11 -8.74
CA THR A 133 -12.83 5.50 -8.55
C THR A 133 -13.69 4.28 -8.26
N GLY A 134 -14.68 4.43 -7.37
CA GLY A 134 -15.77 3.47 -7.24
C GLY A 134 -16.52 3.32 -8.57
N ALA A 135 -17.00 2.12 -8.87
CA ALA A 135 -17.64 1.81 -10.15
C ALA A 135 -18.79 2.78 -10.50
N GLY A 136 -18.73 3.42 -11.67
CA GLY A 136 -19.88 4.06 -12.30
C GLY A 136 -19.98 5.59 -12.25
N THR A 137 -18.95 6.32 -11.80
CA THR A 137 -18.93 7.78 -11.89
C THR A 137 -18.03 8.28 -13.02
N GLU A 138 -18.45 9.32 -13.74
CA GLU A 138 -17.79 9.90 -14.94
C GLU A 138 -16.49 10.68 -14.63
N GLU A 139 -15.79 10.27 -13.58
CA GLU A 139 -14.75 11.04 -12.89
C GLU A 139 -13.40 10.33 -13.06
N GLY A 140 -12.34 11.12 -13.26
CA GLY A 140 -11.02 10.59 -13.59
C GLY A 140 -9.95 11.66 -13.50
N VAL A 141 -9.13 11.84 -14.53
CA VAL A 141 -8.01 12.79 -14.48
C VAL A 141 -8.17 13.89 -15.51
N ASN A 142 -8.09 15.13 -15.04
CA ASN A 142 -8.14 16.33 -15.86
C ASN A 142 -6.74 16.95 -15.97
N PHE A 143 -6.21 17.01 -17.19
CA PHE A 143 -5.00 17.77 -17.49
C PHE A 143 -5.37 19.09 -18.15
N TYR A 144 -4.91 20.20 -17.61
CA TYR A 144 -4.98 21.52 -18.23
C TYR A 144 -3.57 22.01 -18.54
N ASN A 145 -3.42 22.62 -19.72
CA ASN A 145 -2.18 23.22 -20.21
C ASN A 145 -1.01 22.21 -20.34
N GLN A 146 0.22 22.54 -19.92
CA GLN A 146 1.39 21.66 -20.07
C GLN A 146 1.64 20.73 -18.86
N SER A 147 0.58 20.38 -18.13
CA SER A 147 0.68 19.48 -16.98
C SER A 147 1.14 18.07 -17.41
N LYS A 148 1.79 17.29 -16.54
CA LYS A 148 2.28 15.93 -16.90
C LYS A 148 2.53 15.02 -15.69
N ILE A 149 2.48 13.71 -15.92
CA ILE A 149 2.86 12.65 -14.97
C ILE A 149 4.07 11.90 -15.51
N LEU A 150 5.16 11.90 -14.76
CA LEU A 150 6.39 11.19 -15.07
C LEU A 150 6.43 9.88 -14.28
N GLY A 151 5.86 8.82 -14.84
CA GLY A 151 5.76 7.51 -14.19
C GLY A 151 4.61 6.68 -14.75
N ASN A 152 4.44 5.47 -14.20
CA ASN A 152 3.26 4.65 -14.50
C ASN A 152 2.02 5.29 -13.89
N PHE A 153 0.87 5.08 -14.53
CA PHE A 153 -0.38 5.72 -14.14
C PHE A 153 -1.55 4.74 -14.20
N TYR A 154 -2.25 4.54 -13.08
CA TYR A 154 -3.48 3.73 -13.05
C TYR A 154 -4.73 4.61 -13.01
N LEU A 155 -5.76 4.23 -13.77
CA LEU A 155 -7.03 4.90 -13.83
C LEU A 155 -8.22 3.96 -14.03
N SER A 156 -9.17 4.02 -13.09
CA SER A 156 -10.49 3.34 -13.17
C SER A 156 -11.55 4.14 -13.97
N GLY A 157 -11.32 5.43 -14.24
CA GLY A 157 -12.25 6.34 -14.94
C GLY A 157 -11.74 6.92 -16.27
N THR A 158 -12.20 8.12 -16.63
CA THR A 158 -11.87 8.78 -17.92
C THR A 158 -10.75 9.80 -17.80
N VAL A 159 -9.82 9.85 -18.77
CA VAL A 159 -8.85 10.95 -18.89
C VAL A 159 -9.44 12.08 -19.75
N LYS A 160 -9.44 13.30 -19.24
CA LYS A 160 -9.83 14.52 -19.97
C LYS A 160 -8.63 15.44 -20.09
N ILE A 161 -8.36 15.93 -21.30
CA ILE A 161 -7.24 16.83 -21.59
C ILE A 161 -7.80 18.14 -22.16
N PHE A 162 -7.43 19.25 -21.53
CA PHE A 162 -7.88 20.60 -21.83
C PHE A 162 -6.68 21.44 -22.35
N PRO A 163 -6.80 22.10 -23.52
CA PRO A 163 -5.72 22.81 -24.25
C PRO A 163 -5.14 24.05 -23.51
N PRO A 164 -3.90 24.54 -23.84
CA PRO A 164 -3.48 25.00 -25.17
C PRO A 164 -2.30 24.23 -25.78
N ARG A 165 -2.27 24.21 -27.12
CA ARG A 165 -1.41 23.43 -28.02
C ARG A 165 0.09 23.82 -27.99
N PRO A 166 0.98 22.92 -28.47
CA PRO A 166 0.84 21.47 -28.57
C PRO A 166 1.23 20.81 -27.23
N PRO A 167 0.48 19.81 -26.75
CA PRO A 167 0.81 19.16 -25.49
C PRO A 167 2.05 18.29 -25.67
N PRO A 168 3.09 18.41 -24.81
CA PRO A 168 4.12 17.38 -24.71
C PRO A 168 3.47 16.05 -24.26
N ALA A 169 4.14 14.91 -24.50
CA ALA A 169 3.69 13.61 -23.99
C ALA A 169 3.36 13.75 -22.49
N GLN A 170 2.09 13.56 -22.15
CA GLN A 170 1.56 13.90 -20.83
C GLN A 170 1.94 12.83 -19.80
N THR A 171 2.24 11.61 -20.28
CA THR A 171 2.79 10.52 -19.49
C THR A 171 4.05 9.96 -20.14
N THR A 172 5.10 9.72 -19.35
CA THR A 172 6.30 9.01 -19.82
C THR A 172 6.27 7.50 -19.55
N GLY A 173 5.33 7.01 -18.71
CA GLY A 173 5.13 5.59 -18.38
C GLY A 173 3.94 4.93 -19.06
N ILE A 174 3.56 3.74 -18.58
CA ILE A 174 2.41 2.97 -19.06
C ILE A 174 1.14 3.46 -18.36
N ILE A 175 0.08 3.69 -19.14
CA ILE A 175 -1.27 3.91 -18.59
C ILE A 175 -1.96 2.56 -18.41
N TYR A 176 -2.50 2.31 -17.23
CA TYR A 176 -3.28 1.14 -16.88
C TYR A 176 -4.74 1.55 -16.69
N SER A 177 -5.63 1.16 -17.61
CA SER A 177 -7.05 1.50 -17.52
C SER A 177 -7.91 0.51 -18.30
N ALA A 178 -9.14 0.24 -17.85
CA ALA A 178 -10.06 -0.65 -18.57
C ALA A 178 -10.41 -0.12 -19.97
N ALA A 179 -10.55 1.20 -20.09
CA ALA A 179 -10.78 1.89 -21.35
C ALA A 179 -10.26 3.32 -21.22
N ILE A 180 -9.46 3.76 -22.19
CA ILE A 180 -9.19 5.19 -22.38
C ILE A 180 -10.24 5.67 -23.36
N ASP A 181 -11.16 6.55 -22.95
CA ASP A 181 -11.98 7.30 -23.90
C ASP A 181 -11.04 8.22 -24.68
N PRO A 182 -10.77 7.96 -25.96
CA PRO A 182 -9.89 8.79 -26.75
C PRO A 182 -10.73 9.98 -27.20
N LEU A 183 -11.29 10.78 -26.29
CA LEU A 183 -12.07 11.96 -26.66
C LEU A 183 -11.13 12.85 -27.46
N PRO A 184 -11.27 12.89 -28.80
CA PRO A 184 -10.41 13.69 -29.62
C PRO A 184 -11.11 15.03 -29.62
N ALA A 185 -11.03 15.78 -28.52
CA ALA A 185 -11.56 17.13 -28.54
C ALA A 185 -10.91 17.93 -29.70
N PHE A 186 -9.74 17.51 -30.20
CA PHE A 186 -9.00 18.23 -31.24
C PHE A 186 -8.23 17.39 -32.30
N GLY A 187 -8.49 16.08 -32.45
CA GLY A 187 -7.96 15.28 -33.58
C GLY A 187 -6.43 15.11 -33.63
N ILE A 188 -5.72 15.24 -32.51
CA ILE A 188 -4.26 15.01 -32.43
C ILE A 188 -4.01 13.56 -31.96
N PRO A 189 -3.28 12.73 -32.72
CA PRO A 189 -2.87 11.40 -32.27
C PRO A 189 -1.76 11.47 -31.20
N ASN A 190 -1.74 10.52 -30.26
CA ASN A 190 -0.65 10.23 -29.30
C ASN A 190 -0.50 11.19 -28.09
N TYR A 191 -1.45 11.16 -27.16
CA TYR A 191 -1.33 11.86 -25.86
C TYR A 191 -0.56 11.08 -24.78
N TYR A 192 -0.29 9.80 -25.03
CA TYR A 192 0.37 8.87 -24.12
C TYR A 192 1.33 7.95 -24.89
N ASN A 193 2.39 7.47 -24.23
CA ASN A 193 3.37 6.59 -24.87
C ASN A 193 2.86 5.17 -25.08
N SER A 194 2.13 4.62 -24.10
CA SER A 194 1.61 3.26 -24.12
C SER A 194 0.42 3.12 -23.17
N TRP A 195 -0.46 2.15 -23.46
CA TRP A 195 -1.62 1.81 -22.65
C TRP A 195 -1.78 0.29 -22.56
N GLU A 196 -2.15 -0.18 -21.38
CA GLU A 196 -2.52 -1.56 -21.09
C GLU A 196 -3.93 -1.62 -20.50
N ALA A 197 -4.77 -2.48 -21.10
CA ALA A 197 -6.11 -2.73 -20.60
C ALA A 197 -6.05 -3.58 -19.32
N ILE A 198 -6.60 -3.07 -18.22
CA ILE A 198 -6.68 -3.78 -16.93
C ILE A 198 -8.08 -3.61 -16.32
N GLY A 199 -8.51 -4.55 -15.46
CA GLY A 199 -9.78 -4.45 -14.76
C GLY A 199 -9.89 -3.25 -13.80
N THR A 200 -11.11 -2.99 -13.35
CA THR A 200 -11.38 -1.99 -12.30
C THR A 200 -10.77 -2.40 -10.97
N ALA A 201 -10.22 -1.42 -10.30
CA ALA A 201 -9.66 -1.53 -8.99
C ALA A 201 -10.69 -1.54 -7.88
N GLU A 202 -10.40 -2.27 -6.81
CA GLU A 202 -10.99 -1.93 -5.53
C GLU A 202 -10.41 -0.59 -5.04
N PRO A 203 -11.26 0.33 -4.56
CA PRO A 203 -10.79 1.60 -4.00
C PRO A 203 -9.96 1.34 -2.74
N TYR A 204 -8.93 2.17 -2.55
CA TYR A 204 -8.10 2.09 -1.35
C TYR A 204 -8.92 2.56 -0.13
N VAL A 205 -8.87 1.79 0.97
CA VAL A 205 -9.55 2.16 2.22
C VAL A 205 -8.50 2.35 3.31
N LEU A 206 -8.44 3.56 3.87
CA LEU A 206 -7.60 3.86 5.03
C LEU A 206 -8.31 3.42 6.32
N ASP A 207 -7.63 2.65 7.18
CA ASP A 207 -8.06 2.51 8.59
C ASP A 207 -7.68 3.78 9.36
N ASP A 208 -8.64 4.67 9.53
CA ASP A 208 -8.40 5.96 10.18
C ASP A 208 -8.64 5.98 11.70
N SER A 209 -8.87 4.80 12.30
CA SER A 209 -9.18 4.66 13.73
C SER A 209 -8.15 5.30 14.66
N TYR A 210 -6.87 5.18 14.31
CA TYR A 210 -5.77 5.82 15.04
C TYR A 210 -5.89 7.36 15.06
N TYR A 211 -6.17 7.99 13.93
CA TYR A 211 -6.30 9.45 13.83
C TYR A 211 -7.58 9.95 14.54
N ILE A 212 -8.68 9.18 14.42
CA ILE A 212 -9.93 9.45 15.13
C ILE A 212 -9.73 9.42 16.65
N ALA A 213 -8.96 8.46 17.16
CA ALA A 213 -8.68 8.35 18.59
C ALA A 213 -7.98 9.61 19.12
N TRP A 214 -7.03 10.17 18.36
CA TRP A 214 -6.40 11.44 18.71
C TRP A 214 -7.36 12.62 18.63
N LEU A 215 -8.14 12.73 17.56
CA LEU A 215 -9.12 13.80 17.41
C LEU A 215 -10.11 13.81 18.59
N ASN A 216 -10.52 12.65 19.10
CA ASN A 216 -11.43 12.56 20.24
C ASN A 216 -10.83 13.08 21.57
N GLN A 217 -9.50 13.12 21.69
CA GLN A 217 -8.82 13.73 22.83
C GLN A 217 -8.80 15.26 22.76
N ALA A 218 -8.83 15.86 21.57
CA ALA A 218 -8.81 17.31 21.38
C ALA A 218 -10.19 17.98 21.62
N THR A 219 -10.84 17.62 22.72
CA THR A 219 -12.16 18.12 23.16
C THR A 219 -12.09 18.85 24.50
N VAL A 220 -10.92 18.85 25.14
CA VAL A 220 -10.68 19.45 26.46
C VAL A 220 -10.00 20.81 26.30
N GLU A 221 -10.43 21.79 27.10
CA GLU A 221 -9.77 23.09 27.26
C GLU A 221 -9.82 23.54 28.72
N GLY A 222 -8.83 24.33 29.15
CA GLY A 222 -8.80 24.94 30.47
C GLY A 222 -9.61 26.23 30.55
N ALA A 223 -9.70 26.83 31.74
CA ALA A 223 -10.47 28.06 31.96
C ALA A 223 -9.66 29.35 31.75
N SER A 224 -8.34 29.30 31.93
CA SER A 224 -7.44 30.46 31.95
C SER A 224 -6.62 30.59 30.66
N ASN A 225 -6.31 31.82 30.26
CA ASN A 225 -5.40 32.07 29.15
C ASN A 225 -3.94 31.99 29.63
N LEU A 226 -3.04 31.49 28.79
CA LEU A 226 -1.59 31.51 29.00
C LEU A 226 -0.92 32.38 27.93
N ASN A 227 -0.13 33.36 28.37
CA ASN A 227 0.69 34.18 27.48
C ASN A 227 2.15 33.98 27.85
N LEU A 228 2.89 33.20 27.06
CA LEU A 228 4.33 33.03 27.20
C LEU A 228 5.03 34.11 26.36
N THR A 229 5.82 34.95 27.00
CA THR A 229 6.54 36.05 26.35
C THR A 229 7.99 36.15 26.84
N GLY A 230 8.90 36.65 26.00
CA GLY A 230 10.32 36.71 26.34
C GLY A 230 10.86 35.31 26.65
N ASN A 231 11.65 35.14 27.70
CA ASN A 231 12.23 33.84 28.08
C ASN A 231 11.29 32.98 28.97
N SER A 232 9.97 33.17 28.87
CA SER A 232 9.01 32.37 29.65
C SER A 232 9.01 30.92 29.18
N GLU A 233 8.87 29.99 30.13
CA GLU A 233 8.82 28.55 29.85
C GLU A 233 7.54 27.92 30.42
N LEU A 234 6.86 27.12 29.61
CA LEU A 234 5.91 26.11 30.07
C LEU A 234 6.57 24.74 29.98
N ASN A 235 6.91 24.16 31.12
CA ASN A 235 7.43 22.80 31.20
C ASN A 235 6.31 21.81 31.54
N LEU A 236 6.06 20.86 30.64
CA LEU A 236 5.04 19.84 30.80
C LEU A 236 5.49 18.68 31.68
N ALA A 237 6.80 18.42 31.79
CA ALA A 237 7.42 17.41 32.66
C ALA A 237 6.76 16.00 32.66
N GLY A 238 6.26 15.58 31.50
CA GLY A 238 5.54 14.32 31.26
C GLY A 238 4.06 14.35 31.60
N GLY A 239 3.56 15.46 32.14
CA GLY A 239 2.19 15.65 32.56
C GLY A 239 1.31 16.35 31.51
N THR A 240 0.15 16.78 32.00
CA THR A 240 -0.89 17.44 31.21
C THR A 240 -1.10 18.86 31.71
N ALA A 241 -1.09 19.84 30.80
CA ALA A 241 -1.49 21.21 31.06
C ALA A 241 -2.73 21.57 30.23
N SER A 242 -3.66 22.34 30.80
CA SER A 242 -4.89 22.75 30.12
C SER A 242 -5.13 24.24 30.28
N TYR A 243 -5.30 24.94 29.17
CA TYR A 243 -5.58 26.38 29.12
C TYR A 243 -6.76 26.67 28.18
N LYS A 244 -7.35 27.85 28.30
CA LYS A 244 -8.35 28.33 27.34
C LYS A 244 -7.64 28.71 26.05
N SER A 245 -6.79 29.72 26.06
CA SER A 245 -5.95 30.08 24.90
C SER A 245 -4.47 30.11 25.29
N VAL A 246 -3.59 29.86 24.33
CA VAL A 246 -2.13 29.92 24.52
C VAL A 246 -1.48 30.78 23.45
N ASP A 247 -0.79 31.83 23.87
CA ASP A 247 0.09 32.62 22.99
C ASP A 247 1.55 32.35 23.35
N VAL A 248 2.36 31.99 22.35
CA VAL A 248 3.82 31.79 22.53
C VAL A 248 4.57 32.82 21.70
N ARG A 249 5.27 33.76 22.34
CA ARG A 249 5.87 34.94 21.69
C ARG A 249 7.31 35.19 22.06
N GLY A 250 8.09 35.65 21.08
CA GLY A 250 9.52 35.85 21.25
C GLY A 250 10.18 34.53 21.64
N THR A 251 11.26 34.61 22.40
CA THR A 251 12.09 33.47 22.85
C THR A 251 11.43 32.57 23.91
N ALA A 252 10.11 32.42 23.87
CA ALA A 252 9.36 31.64 24.82
C ALA A 252 9.37 30.16 24.44
N HIS A 253 9.36 29.30 25.46
CA HIS A 253 9.53 27.86 25.30
C HIS A 253 8.33 27.07 25.82
N ILE A 254 7.92 26.04 25.08
CA ILE A 254 7.17 24.91 25.60
C ILE A 254 8.10 23.70 25.60
N THR A 255 8.31 23.08 26.76
CA THR A 255 9.23 21.95 26.92
C THR A 255 8.47 20.68 27.34
N GLY A 256 8.77 19.58 26.66
CA GLY A 256 8.21 18.24 26.90
C GLY A 256 9.14 17.32 27.71
N PRO A 257 8.76 16.05 27.95
CA PRO A 257 7.57 15.37 27.43
C PRO A 257 6.25 15.95 27.94
N GLY A 258 5.12 15.71 27.25
CA GLY A 258 3.78 15.90 27.83
C GLY A 258 2.71 16.36 26.85
N THR A 259 1.54 16.70 27.39
CA THR A 259 0.37 17.11 26.58
C THR A 259 -0.17 18.47 27.01
N LEU A 260 -0.40 19.34 26.03
CA LEU A 260 -1.04 20.64 26.19
C LEU A 260 -2.43 20.61 25.56
N TYR A 261 -3.47 20.82 26.36
CA TYR A 261 -4.84 21.02 25.91
C TYR A 261 -5.19 22.50 25.89
N CYS A 262 -5.75 22.98 24.79
CA CYS A 262 -6.24 24.35 24.68
C CYS A 262 -7.43 24.49 23.74
N LYS A 263 -8.11 25.63 23.78
CA LYS A 263 -9.02 26.04 22.71
C LYS A 263 -8.21 26.37 21.47
N ASP A 264 -7.37 27.38 21.59
CA ASP A 264 -6.52 27.89 20.54
C ASP A 264 -5.08 28.10 21.03
N ILE A 265 -4.13 27.88 20.13
CA ILE A 265 -2.72 28.20 20.34
C ILE A 265 -2.15 28.93 19.12
N THR A 266 -1.42 30.01 19.39
CA THR A 266 -0.72 30.77 18.37
C THR A 266 0.77 30.86 18.69
N PHE A 267 1.58 30.38 17.76
CA PHE A 267 3.03 30.57 17.74
C PHE A 267 3.37 31.84 16.96
N TRP A 268 4.02 32.77 17.63
CA TRP A 268 4.49 34.02 17.06
C TRP A 268 5.99 33.91 16.72
N ALA A 269 6.57 35.00 16.22
CA ALA A 269 7.99 35.04 15.86
C ALA A 269 8.90 34.57 17.00
N ASP A 270 9.89 33.76 16.61
CA ASP A 270 10.98 33.26 17.45
C ASP A 270 10.54 32.38 18.63
N SER A 271 9.38 31.71 18.52
CA SER A 271 8.86 30.78 19.53
C SER A 271 9.43 29.37 19.40
N TYR A 272 9.57 28.67 20.53
CA TYR A 272 10.21 27.37 20.60
C TYR A 272 9.33 26.30 21.24
N VAL A 273 9.35 25.10 20.65
CA VAL A 273 8.84 23.87 21.28
C VAL A 273 9.96 22.85 21.29
N THR A 274 10.21 22.19 22.43
CA THR A 274 11.31 21.23 22.56
C THR A 274 10.88 19.98 23.30
N GLY A 275 11.14 18.81 22.72
CA GLY A 275 10.85 17.50 23.33
C GLY A 275 9.62 16.84 22.71
N PRO A 276 9.31 15.58 23.08
CA PRO A 276 8.07 14.95 22.66
C PRO A 276 6.85 15.70 23.24
N VAL A 277 6.27 16.61 22.47
CA VAL A 277 5.12 17.44 22.90
C VAL A 277 3.91 17.12 22.03
N THR A 278 2.79 16.83 22.68
CA THR A 278 1.48 16.74 22.01
C THR A 278 0.66 17.98 22.34
N ILE A 279 0.18 18.67 21.33
CA ILE A 279 -0.67 19.86 21.47
C ILE A 279 -2.04 19.54 20.89
N CYS A 280 -3.06 19.58 21.73
CA CYS A 280 -4.44 19.28 21.41
C CYS A 280 -5.29 20.55 21.50
N ALA A 281 -5.77 21.06 20.37
CA ALA A 281 -6.60 22.25 20.30
C ALA A 281 -8.07 21.92 19.95
N THR A 282 -9.03 22.46 20.69
CA THR A 282 -10.45 22.29 20.33
C THR A 282 -10.82 23.10 19.08
N THR A 283 -10.12 24.21 18.82
CA THR A 283 -10.33 25.05 17.64
C THR A 283 -9.11 25.16 16.72
N LYS A 284 -8.02 25.81 17.11
CA LYS A 284 -6.96 26.15 16.15
C LYS A 284 -5.56 26.04 16.72
N ILE A 285 -4.67 25.42 15.94
CA ILE A 285 -3.21 25.54 16.11
C ILE A 285 -2.71 26.40 14.95
N SER A 286 -2.00 27.48 15.25
CA SER A 286 -1.48 28.35 14.19
C SER A 286 -0.07 28.84 14.45
N THR A 287 0.72 28.94 13.38
CA THR A 287 1.96 29.73 13.35
C THR A 287 1.68 30.96 12.51
N ARG A 288 1.98 32.16 13.03
CA ARG A 288 1.75 33.39 12.26
C ARG A 288 2.67 33.49 11.05
N THR A 289 2.17 34.14 10.00
CA THR A 289 2.97 34.59 8.86
C THR A 289 4.15 35.45 9.34
N ASN A 290 5.35 35.20 8.82
CA ASN A 290 6.62 35.81 9.25
C ASN A 290 7.11 35.45 10.65
N ALA A 291 6.52 34.44 11.30
CA ALA A 291 7.14 33.85 12.49
C ALA A 291 8.24 32.87 12.08
N ASN A 292 9.40 32.93 12.75
CA ASN A 292 10.42 31.88 12.73
C ASN A 292 10.23 30.94 13.93
N SER A 293 9.19 30.11 13.90
CA SER A 293 8.94 29.17 15.01
C SER A 293 9.82 27.92 14.84
N VAL A 294 10.39 27.44 15.94
CA VAL A 294 11.33 26.31 15.92
C VAL A 294 10.81 25.18 16.79
N PHE A 295 10.70 24.00 16.20
CA PHE A 295 10.19 22.79 16.82
C PHE A 295 11.31 21.76 16.85
N TYR A 296 11.71 21.34 18.05
CA TYR A 296 12.79 20.37 18.28
C TYR A 296 12.23 19.07 18.87
N ASN A 297 12.76 17.94 18.40
CA ASN A 297 12.31 16.58 18.78
C ASN A 297 10.84 16.32 18.41
N ALA A 298 10.30 15.13 18.68
CA ALA A 298 8.96 14.76 18.19
C ALA A 298 7.85 15.76 18.57
N VAL A 299 7.10 16.29 17.61
CA VAL A 299 5.95 17.18 17.89
C VAL A 299 4.70 16.64 17.21
N ARG A 300 3.59 16.61 17.98
CA ARG A 300 2.26 16.25 17.49
C ARG A 300 1.28 17.40 17.66
N PHE A 301 0.63 17.80 16.57
CA PHE A 301 -0.47 18.74 16.57
C PHE A 301 -1.78 18.00 16.30
N VAL A 302 -2.77 18.19 17.16
CA VAL A 302 -4.10 17.63 17.02
C VAL A 302 -5.11 18.76 17.17
N SER A 303 -5.96 18.99 16.17
CA SER A 303 -6.94 20.08 16.23
C SER A 303 -8.27 19.72 15.60
N ARG A 304 -9.36 20.22 16.21
CA ARG A 304 -10.73 19.95 15.74
C ARG A 304 -11.44 21.14 15.08
N GLY A 305 -10.88 22.35 15.09
CA GLY A 305 -11.68 23.51 14.70
C GLY A 305 -11.96 23.63 13.22
N SER A 306 -12.94 24.48 12.93
CA SER A 306 -13.49 24.75 11.61
C SER A 306 -13.40 26.26 11.33
N PRO A 307 -13.12 26.70 10.08
CA PRO A 307 -12.90 25.86 8.89
C PRO A 307 -11.49 25.28 8.81
N THR A 308 -10.53 25.84 9.56
CA THR A 308 -9.13 25.41 9.55
C THR A 308 -8.70 24.98 10.94
N SER A 309 -8.29 23.72 11.07
CA SER A 309 -7.83 23.12 12.32
C SER A 309 -6.38 23.47 12.60
N VAL A 310 -5.50 23.40 11.60
CA VAL A 310 -4.07 23.70 11.72
C VAL A 310 -3.62 24.61 10.59
N ASP A 311 -2.90 25.68 10.93
CA ASP A 311 -2.47 26.72 9.99
C ASP A 311 -1.00 27.07 10.20
N ILE A 312 -0.13 26.47 9.39
CA ILE A 312 1.31 26.66 9.47
C ILE A 312 1.74 27.61 8.35
N SER A 313 1.56 28.92 8.57
CA SER A 313 1.85 29.95 7.56
C SER A 313 3.17 30.70 7.75
N GLY A 314 3.90 30.46 8.84
CA GLY A 314 5.22 31.04 9.11
C GLY A 314 6.36 30.19 8.56
N THR A 315 7.59 30.70 8.64
CA THR A 315 8.80 29.92 8.40
C THR A 315 9.04 29.05 9.63
N THR A 316 9.00 27.73 9.46
CA THR A 316 9.13 26.81 10.60
C THR A 316 10.32 25.88 10.41
N SER A 317 11.15 25.80 11.45
CA SER A 317 12.18 24.76 11.54
C SER A 317 11.56 23.57 12.23
N TRP A 318 11.48 22.45 11.52
CA TRP A 318 10.78 21.26 11.96
C TRP A 318 11.70 20.27 12.68
N PRO A 319 11.11 19.42 13.53
CA PRO A 319 11.87 18.36 14.17
C PRO A 319 12.09 17.18 13.22
N ASN A 320 12.79 16.16 13.70
CA ASN A 320 12.96 14.89 12.97
C ASN A 320 11.64 14.12 12.79
N THR A 321 10.65 14.33 13.68
CA THR A 321 9.36 13.62 13.65
C THR A 321 8.24 14.61 13.88
N LEU A 322 7.32 14.71 12.92
CA LEU A 322 6.19 15.63 12.96
C LEU A 322 4.90 14.87 12.66
N GLU A 323 3.86 15.11 13.46
CA GLU A 323 2.54 14.58 13.17
C GLU A 323 1.49 15.69 13.30
N VAL A 324 0.66 15.87 12.28
CA VAL A 324 -0.39 16.89 12.23
C VAL A 324 -1.71 16.20 11.92
N ILE A 325 -2.68 16.32 12.82
CA ILE A 325 -3.98 15.66 12.75
C ILE A 325 -5.06 16.73 12.85
N GLY A 326 -5.75 17.00 11.75
CA GLY A 326 -6.85 17.97 11.66
C GLY A 326 -8.21 17.29 11.45
N LEU A 327 -9.25 17.78 12.13
CA LEU A 327 -10.63 17.40 11.78
C LEU A 327 -11.08 18.07 10.47
N ASN A 328 -10.63 19.31 10.24
CA ASN A 328 -10.90 20.11 9.03
C ASN A 328 -9.57 20.47 8.35
N ASP A 329 -9.50 21.63 7.69
CA ASP A 329 -8.35 21.99 6.86
C ASP A 329 -7.04 22.01 7.67
N VAL A 330 -6.00 21.43 7.07
CA VAL A 330 -4.61 21.61 7.46
C VAL A 330 -3.91 22.43 6.38
N LYS A 331 -3.44 23.62 6.74
CA LYS A 331 -2.77 24.54 5.81
C LYS A 331 -1.27 24.58 6.10
N ILE A 332 -0.48 24.42 5.05
CA ILE A 332 0.99 24.50 5.08
C ILE A 332 1.42 25.57 4.07
N GLY A 333 1.89 26.68 4.60
CA GLY A 333 2.33 27.85 3.83
C GLY A 333 3.82 27.84 3.51
N VAL A 334 4.27 28.95 2.91
CA VAL A 334 5.57 29.17 2.27
C VAL A 334 6.78 28.73 3.11
N SER A 335 7.83 28.24 2.41
CA SER A 335 9.16 27.96 2.96
C SER A 335 9.23 26.90 4.06
N ASN A 336 8.22 26.04 4.18
CA ASN A 336 8.21 24.94 5.13
C ASN A 336 8.63 23.63 4.47
N ALA A 337 9.79 23.12 4.88
CA ALA A 337 10.25 21.77 4.54
C ALA A 337 10.08 20.88 5.76
N THR A 338 8.95 20.18 5.85
CA THR A 338 8.69 19.19 6.90
C THR A 338 9.65 18.00 6.78
N PRO A 339 9.89 17.24 7.87
CA PRO A 339 10.76 16.06 7.84
C PRO A 339 10.18 14.97 6.94
N MET A 340 11.04 14.08 6.44
CA MET A 340 10.62 12.98 5.56
C MET A 340 9.66 11.99 6.23
N ASP A 341 9.69 11.92 7.56
CA ASP A 341 8.83 11.05 8.36
C ASP A 341 7.57 11.79 8.86
N ALA A 342 7.27 12.98 8.33
CA ALA A 342 6.08 13.70 8.75
C ALA A 342 4.80 12.94 8.35
N VAL A 343 3.78 12.96 9.21
CA VAL A 343 2.44 12.49 8.87
C VAL A 343 1.47 13.65 9.02
N ILE A 344 0.77 14.00 7.94
CA ILE A 344 -0.22 15.06 7.91
C ILE A 344 -1.55 14.46 7.51
N TYR A 345 -2.50 14.46 8.43
CA TYR A 345 -3.83 13.89 8.27
C TYR A 345 -4.92 14.98 8.39
N SER A 346 -5.88 14.94 7.48
CA SER A 346 -7.13 15.70 7.56
C SER A 346 -8.33 14.78 7.36
N LYS A 347 -9.31 14.86 8.28
CA LYS A 347 -10.62 14.21 8.11
C LYS A 347 -11.64 15.07 7.36
N SER A 348 -11.26 16.24 6.84
CA SER A 348 -12.19 17.18 6.21
C SER A 348 -13.20 16.45 5.33
N ASN A 349 -14.48 16.51 5.72
CA ASN A 349 -15.58 15.78 5.10
C ASN A 349 -16.61 16.73 4.46
N SER A 350 -16.27 18.01 4.37
CA SER A 350 -17.16 19.04 3.85
C SER A 350 -16.69 19.47 2.47
N SER A 351 -17.63 19.61 1.54
CA SER A 351 -17.37 20.16 0.20
C SER A 351 -16.87 21.60 0.21
N SER A 352 -16.98 22.32 1.34
CA SER A 352 -16.39 23.66 1.51
C SER A 352 -14.97 23.66 2.05
N ASN A 353 -14.47 22.51 2.51
CA ASN A 353 -13.18 22.38 3.19
C ASN A 353 -12.23 21.57 2.32
N LEU A 354 -11.08 22.16 2.02
CA LEU A 354 -10.10 21.65 1.06
C LEU A 354 -9.25 20.51 1.60
N GLY A 355 -9.37 20.09 2.86
CA GLY A 355 -8.61 18.96 3.43
C GLY A 355 -7.18 19.34 3.79
N ILE A 356 -6.24 19.23 2.85
CA ILE A 356 -4.86 19.70 3.02
C ILE A 356 -4.55 20.74 1.95
N VAL A 357 -4.05 21.91 2.35
CA VAL A 357 -3.68 22.99 1.43
C VAL A 357 -2.20 23.28 1.56
N VAL A 358 -1.48 23.12 0.45
CA VAL A 358 -0.08 23.49 0.29
C VAL A 358 -0.03 24.63 -0.72
N ASN A 359 0.58 25.75 -0.32
CA ASN A 359 0.56 26.96 -1.14
C ASN A 359 1.90 27.70 -1.10
N GLY A 360 2.26 28.29 -2.24
CA GLY A 360 3.47 29.07 -2.44
C GLY A 360 4.68 28.16 -2.58
N SER A 361 5.87 28.66 -2.28
CA SER A 361 7.13 27.89 -2.36
C SER A 361 7.32 26.86 -1.24
N ALA A 362 6.24 26.35 -0.65
CA ALA A 362 6.29 25.32 0.38
C ALA A 362 6.82 24.01 -0.21
N GLN A 363 7.69 23.30 0.52
CA GLN A 363 8.25 22.02 0.09
C GLN A 363 8.08 20.92 1.15
N PRO A 364 6.85 20.69 1.63
CA PRO A 364 6.64 19.72 2.70
C PRO A 364 6.97 18.31 2.19
N ARG A 365 7.60 17.54 3.07
CA ARG A 365 7.93 16.14 2.88
C ARG A 365 7.14 15.27 3.85
N GLY A 366 6.86 14.03 3.48
CA GLY A 366 6.23 13.04 4.35
C GLY A 366 5.02 12.35 3.72
N THR A 367 4.09 11.92 4.57
CA THR A 367 2.84 11.30 4.17
C THR A 367 1.68 12.26 4.40
N PHE A 368 0.87 12.48 3.36
CA PHE A 368 -0.28 13.37 3.35
C PHE A 368 -1.54 12.54 3.18
N LEU A 369 -2.47 12.60 4.13
CA LEU A 369 -3.66 11.76 4.21
C LEU A 369 -4.92 12.64 4.31
N ALA A 370 -5.70 12.71 3.24
CA ALA A 370 -7.00 13.37 3.19
C ALA A 370 -8.07 12.45 2.56
N PRO A 371 -8.33 11.26 3.14
CA PRO A 371 -9.17 10.23 2.50
C PRO A 371 -10.63 10.63 2.24
N TYR A 372 -11.09 11.75 2.83
CA TYR A 372 -12.45 12.26 2.65
C TYR A 372 -12.50 13.68 2.08
N GLY A 373 -11.34 14.27 1.77
CA GLY A 373 -11.22 15.65 1.37
C GLY A 373 -10.26 15.83 0.20
N THR A 374 -10.13 17.07 -0.23
CA THR A 374 -9.21 17.44 -1.29
C THR A 374 -7.77 17.55 -0.74
N ILE A 375 -6.78 17.49 -1.61
CA ILE A 375 -5.46 18.07 -1.37
C ILE A 375 -5.23 19.10 -2.46
N THR A 376 -4.99 20.35 -2.06
CA THR A 376 -4.69 21.45 -2.98
C THR A 376 -3.21 21.80 -2.90
N ASN A 377 -2.53 21.81 -4.05
CA ASN A 377 -1.11 22.17 -4.16
C ASN A 377 -0.94 23.32 -5.17
N ASP A 378 -0.69 24.53 -4.68
CA ASP A 378 -0.75 25.76 -5.47
C ASP A 378 0.57 26.54 -5.48
N ASN A 379 0.80 27.28 -6.57
CA ASN A 379 1.77 28.37 -6.66
C ASN A 379 3.22 27.95 -6.36
N ASN A 380 3.74 26.98 -7.12
CA ASN A 380 5.08 26.36 -6.94
C ASN A 380 5.23 25.50 -5.68
N GLY A 381 4.12 25.03 -5.11
CA GLY A 381 4.19 24.07 -4.01
C GLY A 381 4.79 22.75 -4.47
N HIS A 382 5.66 22.17 -3.64
CA HIS A 382 6.36 20.92 -3.96
C HIS A 382 6.12 19.88 -2.86
N LEU A 383 5.10 19.03 -3.07
CA LEU A 383 4.80 17.89 -2.19
C LEU A 383 5.80 16.77 -2.46
N ARG A 384 6.45 16.25 -1.41
CA ARG A 384 7.40 15.13 -1.54
C ARG A 384 7.04 13.97 -0.62
N GLY A 385 6.73 12.81 -1.17
CA GLY A 385 6.41 11.59 -0.42
C GLY A 385 5.07 10.97 -0.83
N ALA A 386 4.40 10.34 0.13
CA ALA A 386 3.16 9.59 -0.12
C ALA A 386 1.93 10.49 0.05
N VAL A 387 1.03 10.49 -0.94
CA VAL A 387 -0.19 11.31 -0.93
C VAL A 387 -1.41 10.40 -1.11
N LEU A 388 -2.31 10.40 -0.14
CA LEU A 388 -3.64 9.78 -0.23
C LEU A 388 -4.70 10.86 -0.11
N ALA A 389 -5.56 11.00 -1.10
CA ALA A 389 -6.65 11.97 -1.04
C ALA A 389 -7.95 11.43 -1.64
N TYR A 390 -9.09 12.03 -1.27
CA TYR A 390 -10.31 11.85 -2.04
C TYR A 390 -10.13 12.53 -3.40
N ASP A 391 -9.85 13.84 -3.36
CA ASP A 391 -9.57 14.65 -4.54
C ASP A 391 -8.17 15.24 -4.50
N TYR A 392 -7.59 15.48 -5.67
CA TYR A 392 -6.36 16.26 -5.78
C TYR A 392 -6.49 17.36 -6.82
N VAL A 393 -6.06 18.56 -6.43
CA VAL A 393 -6.09 19.75 -7.28
C VAL A 393 -4.75 20.46 -7.18
N SER A 394 -4.20 20.88 -8.32
CA SER A 394 -2.94 21.60 -8.32
C SER A 394 -2.87 22.69 -9.38
N HIS A 395 -2.25 23.82 -9.03
CA HIS A 395 -2.14 24.97 -9.92
C HIS A 395 -0.74 25.56 -9.95
N ASN A 396 -0.41 26.20 -11.07
CA ASN A 396 0.70 27.14 -11.22
C ASN A 396 2.06 26.52 -10.83
N GLN A 397 2.57 25.61 -11.66
CA GLN A 397 3.89 24.98 -11.51
C GLN A 397 4.06 24.17 -10.21
N ALA A 398 2.95 23.74 -9.62
CA ALA A 398 2.98 22.81 -8.50
C ALA A 398 3.60 21.47 -8.90
N THR A 399 4.28 20.83 -7.97
CA THR A 399 4.94 19.53 -8.18
C THR A 399 4.58 18.56 -7.08
N VAL A 400 4.34 17.30 -7.45
CA VAL A 400 4.29 16.16 -6.54
C VAL A 400 5.42 15.21 -6.93
N GLU A 401 6.27 14.86 -5.98
CA GLU A 401 7.33 13.88 -6.13
C GLU A 401 7.05 12.72 -5.16
N GLY A 402 6.83 11.51 -5.65
CA GLY A 402 6.45 10.35 -4.85
C GLY A 402 5.18 9.66 -5.37
N GLY A 403 4.47 8.98 -4.49
CA GLY A 403 3.26 8.21 -4.82
C GLY A 403 1.99 9.00 -4.57
N LEU A 404 1.14 9.15 -5.59
CA LEU A 404 -0.15 9.84 -5.51
C LEU A 404 -1.30 8.84 -5.64
N VAL A 405 -2.09 8.65 -4.59
CA VAL A 405 -3.23 7.72 -4.53
C VAL A 405 -4.51 8.51 -4.30
N LEU A 406 -5.47 8.37 -5.22
CA LEU A 406 -6.71 9.13 -5.25
C LEU A 406 -7.91 8.21 -5.30
N LEU A 407 -8.94 8.58 -4.53
CA LEU A 407 -10.18 7.82 -4.43
C LEU A 407 -11.28 8.35 -5.38
N HIS A 408 -11.10 9.55 -5.91
CA HIS A 408 -12.10 10.23 -6.74
C HIS A 408 -11.49 10.93 -7.96
N ILE A 409 -11.14 12.22 -7.88
CA ILE A 409 -10.68 12.99 -9.05
C ILE A 409 -9.29 13.62 -8.89
N ALA A 410 -8.54 13.73 -9.98
CA ALA A 410 -7.31 14.53 -10.06
C ALA A 410 -7.46 15.65 -11.09
N SER A 411 -7.11 16.89 -10.74
CA SER A 411 -7.11 18.03 -11.66
C SER A 411 -5.80 18.81 -11.61
N PHE A 412 -5.09 18.82 -12.73
CA PHE A 412 -3.76 19.42 -12.87
C PHE A 412 -3.81 20.66 -13.77
N TYR A 413 -3.48 21.84 -13.23
CA TYR A 413 -3.54 23.11 -13.93
C TYR A 413 -2.16 23.77 -14.09
N ASN A 414 -1.97 24.49 -15.20
CA ASN A 414 -0.86 25.42 -15.43
C ASN A 414 0.52 24.83 -15.08
N ASP A 415 1.01 23.91 -15.92
CA ASP A 415 2.37 23.37 -15.86
C ASP A 415 2.68 22.56 -14.59
N THR A 416 1.67 21.87 -14.04
CA THR A 416 1.87 20.98 -12.89
C THR A 416 2.65 19.72 -13.30
N MET A 417 3.50 19.19 -12.41
CA MET A 417 4.19 17.93 -12.61
C MET A 417 3.93 16.91 -11.49
N VAL A 418 3.69 15.65 -11.85
CA VAL A 418 3.79 14.51 -10.93
C VAL A 418 5.01 13.69 -11.32
N ILE A 419 5.83 13.27 -10.37
CA ILE A 419 7.07 12.53 -10.59
C ILE A 419 7.05 11.30 -9.69
N GLN A 420 7.03 10.12 -10.31
CA GLN A 420 7.24 8.87 -9.56
C GLN A 420 8.69 8.84 -9.07
N ASN A 421 8.87 8.85 -7.76
CA ASN A 421 10.18 8.72 -7.14
C ASN A 421 10.07 7.99 -5.80
N ASP A 422 10.46 6.72 -5.80
CA ASP A 422 10.34 5.87 -4.61
C ASP A 422 11.34 6.28 -3.51
N SER A 423 12.42 6.98 -3.87
CA SER A 423 13.46 7.42 -2.92
C SER A 423 12.99 8.52 -1.97
N VAL A 424 11.84 9.15 -2.24
CA VAL A 424 11.25 10.18 -1.36
C VAL A 424 10.09 9.68 -0.52
N LEU A 425 9.75 8.40 -0.61
CA LEU A 425 8.74 7.79 0.26
C LEU A 425 9.28 7.66 1.68
N ALA A 426 8.39 7.82 2.66
CA ALA A 426 8.77 7.70 4.06
C ALA A 426 9.27 6.27 4.35
N PRO A 427 10.36 6.10 5.12
CA PRO A 427 10.94 4.80 5.45
C PRO A 427 10.03 3.95 6.34
N ALA A 428 9.07 4.58 7.03
CA ALA A 428 8.10 3.90 7.88
C ALA A 428 6.68 4.08 7.32
N THR A 429 5.93 2.99 7.28
CA THR A 429 4.51 2.99 6.91
C THR A 429 3.69 3.68 8.01
N PRO A 430 2.97 4.77 7.71
CA PRO A 430 2.09 5.44 8.66
C PRO A 430 0.98 4.52 9.20
N PRO A 431 0.48 4.77 10.42
CA PRO A 431 -0.69 4.06 10.95
C PRO A 431 -1.88 4.13 9.98
N GLY A 432 -2.59 3.03 9.83
CA GLY A 432 -3.77 2.94 8.97
C GLY A 432 -3.47 2.68 7.50
N ILE A 433 -2.21 2.85 7.05
CA ILE A 433 -1.77 2.34 5.76
C ILE A 433 -1.46 0.85 5.93
N THR A 434 -2.41 0.01 5.55
CA THR A 434 -2.18 -1.43 5.54
C THR A 434 -1.24 -1.74 4.39
N ALA A 435 0.02 -2.07 4.71
CA ALA A 435 0.76 -2.98 3.85
C ALA A 435 -0.03 -4.29 3.88
N GLU A 436 -0.83 -4.56 2.83
CA GLU A 436 -1.34 -5.92 2.66
C GLU A 436 -0.11 -6.83 2.66
N THR A 437 0.03 -7.64 3.71
CA THR A 437 1.01 -8.73 3.72
C THR A 437 0.82 -9.51 2.43
N PRO A 438 1.84 -9.64 1.56
CA PRO A 438 1.67 -10.29 0.27
C PRO A 438 1.19 -11.72 0.50
N GLY A 439 -0.10 -11.97 0.25
CA GLY A 439 -0.62 -13.31 0.09
C GLY A 439 -0.11 -13.87 -1.23
N ILE A 440 -0.19 -15.19 -1.42
CA ILE A 440 -0.17 -15.78 -2.76
C ILE A 440 -1.58 -16.32 -3.01
N ASP A 441 -2.25 -15.87 -4.08
CA ASP A 441 -3.54 -16.44 -4.45
C ASP A 441 -3.29 -17.79 -5.08
N ILE A 442 -3.99 -18.78 -4.57
CA ILE A 442 -3.92 -20.12 -5.10
C ILE A 442 -5.28 -20.40 -5.75
N SER A 443 -5.41 -20.07 -7.03
CA SER A 443 -6.59 -20.43 -7.81
C SER A 443 -6.35 -21.73 -8.57
N ASN A 444 -7.20 -22.73 -8.29
CA ASN A 444 -7.30 -24.03 -8.98
C ASN A 444 -6.03 -24.92 -8.96
N TYR A 445 -5.94 -25.81 -7.97
CA TYR A 445 -5.13 -27.02 -8.10
C TYR A 445 -5.88 -28.07 -8.92
N GLY A 446 -5.30 -28.49 -10.05
CA GLY A 446 -5.74 -29.65 -10.81
C GLY A 446 -4.76 -30.80 -10.66
N LEU A 447 -5.22 -31.96 -10.21
CA LEU A 447 -4.46 -33.20 -10.30
C LEU A 447 -4.41 -33.65 -11.76
N VAL A 448 -3.23 -33.60 -12.37
CA VAL A 448 -3.02 -34.17 -13.71
C VAL A 448 -2.50 -35.60 -13.52
N TYR A 449 -3.40 -36.57 -13.72
CA TYR A 449 -3.01 -37.99 -13.81
C TYR A 449 -2.42 -38.23 -15.21
N ASN A 450 -1.14 -38.60 -15.27
CA ASN A 450 -0.55 -39.28 -16.43
C ASN A 450 -0.49 -40.78 -16.16
#